data_AF-A0A942V6E6-F1
#
_entry.id   AF-A0A942V6E6-F1
#
_cell.length_a   1.000
_cell.length_b   1.000
_cell.length_c   1.000
_cell.angle_alpha   90.00
_cell.angle_beta   90.00
_cell.angle_gamma   90.00
#
_symmetry.space_group_name_H-M   'P 1'
#
loop_
_entity.id
_entity.type
_entity.pdbx_description
1 polymer ?
#
loop_
_entity_poly.entity_id
_entity_poly.type
_entity_poly.pdbx_seq_one_letter_code
_entity_poly.pdbx_strand_id
1 'polypeptide(L)'
;MNKKEIIEIYKVISAMYEKYLKKYGVKPINLYDKNNNYTKDALTLIYLAKDYPNTKAISKQELTDFIRQFYPETNDVQQARHLSKQKGYNIISGTRGDINEKIPAGYYKLIDLENPL
;
A
#
# COMPACT_ATOMS: atom_id res chain seq x y z
N MET A 1 -9.85 -7.76 -7.77
CA MET A 1 -9.67 -8.23 -6.38
C MET A 1 -11.03 -8.16 -5.71
N ASN A 2 -11.46 -9.23 -5.03
CA ASN A 2 -12.80 -9.28 -4.41
C ASN A 2 -12.75 -8.96 -2.90
N LYS A 3 -13.91 -8.80 -2.26
CA LYS A 3 -14.02 -8.48 -0.82
C LYS A 3 -13.29 -9.48 0.09
N LYS A 4 -13.37 -10.78 -0.21
CA LYS A 4 -12.70 -11.82 0.59
C LYS A 4 -11.18 -11.65 0.52
N GLU A 5 -10.65 -11.44 -0.69
CA GLU A 5 -9.23 -11.23 -0.94
C GLU A 5 -8.71 -9.97 -0.21
N ILE A 6 -9.46 -8.86 -0.25
CA ILE A 6 -9.15 -7.62 0.49
C ILE A 6 -9.01 -7.89 1.99
N ILE A 7 -9.97 -8.60 2.58
CA ILE A 7 -9.99 -8.89 4.01
C ILE A 7 -8.82 -9.78 4.41
N GLU A 8 -8.51 -10.83 3.64
CA GLU A 8 -7.40 -11.74 3.94
C GLU A 8 -6.05 -11.03 3.87
N ILE A 9 -5.80 -10.21 2.85
CA ILE A 9 -4.57 -9.42 2.75
C ILE A 9 -4.49 -8.40 3.90
N TYR A 10 -5.61 -7.75 4.24
CA TYR A 10 -5.62 -6.81 5.37
C TYR A 10 -5.31 -7.47 6.71
N LYS A 11 -5.75 -8.71 6.94
CA LYS A 11 -5.35 -9.48 8.13
C LYS A 11 -3.84 -9.72 8.19
N VAL A 12 -3.22 -10.06 7.05
CA VAL A 12 -1.76 -10.20 6.96
C VAL A 12 -1.07 -8.89 7.30
N ILE A 13 -1.50 -7.78 6.69
CA ILE A 13 -0.96 -6.44 6.97
C ILE A 13 -1.07 -6.10 8.47
N SER A 14 -2.25 -6.34 9.07
CA SER A 14 -2.50 -6.05 10.49
C SER A 14 -1.59 -6.87 11.41
N ALA A 15 -1.41 -8.16 11.10
CA ALA A 15 -0.53 -9.04 11.85
C ALA A 15 0.94 -8.62 11.75
N MET A 16 1.41 -8.25 10.55
CA MET A 16 2.78 -7.76 10.35
C MET A 16 3.00 -6.41 11.03
N TYR A 17 2.03 -5.50 10.96
CA TYR A 17 2.07 -4.22 11.65
C TYR A 17 2.27 -4.39 13.16
N GLU A 18 1.44 -5.20 13.81
CA GLU A 18 1.54 -5.45 15.25
C GLU A 18 2.85 -6.14 15.62
N LYS A 19 3.31 -7.09 14.79
CA LYS A 19 4.54 -7.84 15.04
C LYS A 19 5.80 -6.98 14.87
N TYR A 20 5.85 -6.10 13.88
CA TYR A 20 7.09 -5.47 13.44
C TYR A 20 7.07 -3.95 13.39
N LEU A 21 6.02 -3.34 12.83
CA LEU A 21 6.05 -1.91 12.48
C LEU A 21 5.64 -0.99 13.64
N LYS A 22 4.77 -1.45 14.54
CA LYS A 22 4.24 -0.67 15.66
C LYS A 22 5.33 -0.08 16.56
N LYS A 23 6.37 -0.88 16.86
CA LYS A 23 7.51 -0.45 17.69
C LYS A 23 8.35 0.67 17.05
N TYR A 24 8.25 0.84 15.73
CA TYR A 24 8.96 1.88 14.98
C TYR A 24 8.12 3.14 14.74
N GLY A 25 6.92 3.24 15.32
CA GLY A 25 6.06 4.42 15.18
C GLY A 25 5.41 4.57 13.80
N VAL A 26 5.43 3.51 12.97
CA VAL A 26 4.64 3.45 11.74
C VAL A 26 3.17 3.65 12.09
N LYS A 27 2.45 4.42 11.28
CA LYS A 27 1.04 4.73 11.54
C LYS A 27 0.14 3.58 11.07
N PRO A 28 -0.82 3.11 11.89
CA PRO A 28 -1.76 2.08 11.46
C PRO A 28 -2.67 2.64 10.35
N ILE A 29 -3.13 1.74 9.49
CA ILE A 29 -4.09 2.05 8.44
C ILE A 29 -5.41 1.38 8.78
N ASN A 30 -6.48 2.18 8.86
CA ASN A 30 -7.82 1.67 9.09
C ASN A 30 -8.40 1.12 7.79
N LEU A 31 -8.97 -0.09 7.84
CA LEU A 31 -9.65 -0.68 6.69
C LEU A 31 -10.83 0.17 6.22
N TYR A 32 -11.62 0.69 7.15
CA TYR A 32 -12.85 1.44 6.86
C TYR A 32 -12.77 2.89 7.37
N ASP A 33 -13.45 3.80 6.66
CA ASP A 33 -13.72 5.16 7.11
C ASP A 33 -14.97 5.21 8.02
N LYS A 34 -15.30 6.41 8.51
CA LYS A 34 -16.47 6.65 9.37
C LYS A 34 -17.82 6.31 8.72
N ASN A 35 -17.86 6.18 7.40
CA ASN A 35 -19.05 5.87 6.61
C ASN A 35 -19.04 4.39 6.17
N ASN A 36 -18.16 3.57 6.73
CA ASN A 36 -18.02 2.14 6.42
C ASN A 36 -17.55 1.83 4.98
N ASN A 37 -16.88 2.78 4.31
CA ASN A 37 -16.23 2.56 3.01
C ASN A 37 -14.76 2.20 3.22
N TYR A 38 -14.17 1.41 2.31
CA TYR A 38 -12.75 1.09 2.38
C TYR A 38 -11.90 2.35 2.22
N THR A 39 -10.94 2.62 3.11
CA THR A 39 -10.08 3.79 2.94
C THR A 39 -9.17 3.64 1.71
N LYS A 40 -8.90 4.75 0.99
CA LYS A 40 -7.96 4.73 -0.15
C LYS A 40 -6.56 4.29 0.27
N ASP A 41 -6.15 4.62 1.49
CA ASP A 41 -4.88 4.17 2.08
C ASP A 41 -4.88 2.64 2.26
N ALA A 42 -5.95 2.06 2.81
CA ALA A 42 -6.06 0.61 2.97
C ALA A 42 -6.06 -0.11 1.63
N LEU A 43 -6.90 0.34 0.68
CA LEU A 43 -6.94 -0.25 -0.66
C LEU A 43 -5.57 -0.19 -1.35
N THR A 44 -4.87 0.94 -1.22
CA THR A 44 -3.53 1.09 -1.80
C THR A 44 -2.54 0.09 -1.21
N LEU A 45 -2.48 -0.01 0.12
CA LEU A 45 -1.55 -0.92 0.79
C LEU A 45 -1.89 -2.39 0.50
N ILE A 46 -3.18 -2.74 0.50
CA ILE A 46 -3.68 -4.07 0.18
C ILE A 46 -3.30 -4.49 -1.24
N TYR A 47 -3.46 -3.58 -2.21
CA TYR A 47 -3.10 -3.90 -3.59
C TYR A 47 -1.61 -4.14 -3.77
N LEU A 48 -0.76 -3.31 -3.13
CA LEU A 48 0.68 -3.50 -3.13
C LEU A 48 1.13 -4.76 -2.39
N ALA A 49 0.36 -5.22 -1.40
CA ALA A 49 0.63 -6.41 -0.59
C ALA A 49 0.02 -7.70 -1.14
N LYS A 50 -0.65 -7.68 -2.30
CA LYS A 50 -1.41 -8.82 -2.84
C LYS A 50 -0.66 -10.16 -2.86
N ASP A 51 0.63 -10.11 -3.18
CA ASP A 51 1.50 -11.29 -3.32
C ASP A 51 2.54 -11.39 -2.17
N TYR A 52 2.34 -10.68 -1.04
CA TYR A 52 3.30 -10.64 0.08
C TYR A 52 3.65 -12.06 0.58
N PRO A 53 4.94 -12.38 0.81
CA PRO A 53 6.11 -11.48 0.79
C PRO A 53 6.70 -11.20 -0.60
N ASN A 54 6.24 -11.87 -1.65
CA ASN A 54 6.74 -11.73 -3.03
C ASN A 54 5.98 -10.65 -3.82
N THR A 55 5.93 -9.44 -3.27
CA THR A 55 5.23 -8.30 -3.87
C THR A 55 5.81 -7.91 -5.23
N LYS A 56 4.96 -7.32 -6.08
CA LYS A 56 5.33 -6.87 -7.43
C LYS A 56 5.36 -5.35 -7.50
N ALA A 57 6.16 -4.82 -8.43
CA ALA A 57 6.07 -3.43 -8.82
C ALA A 57 4.78 -3.21 -9.63
N ILE A 58 3.96 -2.26 -9.20
CA ILE A 58 2.66 -1.93 -9.77
C ILE A 58 2.72 -0.54 -10.38
N SER A 59 2.18 -0.37 -11.57
CA SER A 59 2.14 0.95 -12.22
C SER A 59 1.15 1.88 -11.49
N LYS A 60 1.42 3.18 -11.51
CA LYS A 60 0.49 4.19 -10.98
C LYS A 60 -0.89 4.10 -11.64
N GLN A 61 -0.93 3.78 -12.93
CA GLN A 61 -2.18 3.63 -13.68
C GLN A 61 -2.98 2.43 -13.16
N GLU A 62 -2.36 1.25 -13.06
CA GLU A 62 -3.00 0.04 -12.53
C GLU A 62 -3.55 0.24 -11.11
N LEU A 63 -2.76 0.88 -10.25
CA LEU A 63 -3.20 1.21 -8.90
C LEU A 63 -4.37 2.20 -8.91
N THR A 64 -4.35 3.20 -9.79
CA THR A 64 -5.44 4.17 -9.95
C THR A 64 -6.72 3.48 -10.42
N ASP A 65 -6.63 2.58 -11.40
CA ASP A 65 -7.77 1.84 -11.93
C ASP A 65 -8.37 0.87 -10.91
N PHE A 66 -7.54 0.29 -10.05
CA PHE A 66 -8.03 -0.48 -8.90
C PHE A 66 -8.81 0.41 -7.92
N ILE A 67 -8.27 1.58 -7.53
CA ILE A 67 -8.96 2.48 -6.60
C ILE A 67 -10.28 3.00 -7.20
N ARG A 68 -10.34 3.24 -8.52
CA ARG A 68 -11.56 3.68 -9.22
C ARG A 68 -12.72 2.69 -9.14
N GLN A 69 -12.46 1.41 -8.89
CA GLN A 69 -13.52 0.43 -8.63
C GLN A 69 -14.32 0.73 -7.36
N PHE A 70 -13.72 1.46 -6.41
CA PHE A 70 -14.35 1.88 -5.16
C PHE A 70 -14.65 3.38 -5.12
N TYR A 71 -13.84 4.17 -5.83
CA TYR A 71 -13.93 5.63 -5.88
C TYR A 71 -13.75 6.11 -7.34
N PRO A 72 -14.81 6.07 -8.17
CA PRO A 72 -14.74 6.31 -9.62
C PRO A 72 -14.09 7.65 -10.01
N GLU A 73 -14.38 8.71 -9.26
CA GLU A 73 -13.85 10.07 -9.48
C GLU A 73 -12.39 10.26 -9.01
N THR A 74 -11.67 9.17 -8.73
CA THR A 74 -10.28 9.26 -8.29
C THR A 74 -9.38 9.67 -9.45
N ASN A 75 -8.76 10.83 -9.31
CA ASN A 75 -7.61 11.22 -10.13
C ASN A 75 -6.40 10.34 -9.81
N ASP A 76 -5.38 10.41 -10.66
CA ASP A 76 -4.05 9.84 -10.48
C ASP A 76 -3.60 9.65 -9.02
N VAL A 77 -3.50 8.39 -8.59
CA VAL A 77 -3.22 8.01 -7.21
C VAL A 77 -1.77 8.38 -6.82
N GLN A 78 -1.64 9.10 -5.71
CA GLN A 78 -0.37 9.44 -5.04
C GLN A 78 -0.27 8.80 -3.65
N GLN A 79 -1.26 7.99 -3.28
CA GLN A 79 -1.45 7.40 -1.95
C GLN A 79 -0.26 6.52 -1.54
N ALA A 80 0.33 5.77 -2.47
CA ALA A 80 1.53 4.97 -2.20
C ALA A 80 2.71 5.82 -1.68
N ARG A 81 2.89 7.02 -2.26
CA ARG A 81 3.89 8.00 -1.80
C ARG A 81 3.54 8.58 -0.42
N HIS A 82 2.26 8.83 -0.16
CA HIS A 82 1.80 9.30 1.15
C HIS A 82 2.00 8.24 2.25
N LEU A 83 1.66 6.98 1.98
CA LEU A 83 1.90 5.85 2.89
C LEU A 83 3.38 5.72 3.25
N SER A 84 4.26 5.83 2.26
CA SER A 84 5.71 5.86 2.48
C SER A 84 6.12 7.05 3.38
N LYS A 85 5.88 8.29 2.93
CA LYS A 85 6.45 9.48 3.59
C LYS A 85 5.78 9.87 4.90
N GLN A 86 4.48 9.64 5.03
CA GLN A 86 3.69 10.18 6.14
C GLN A 86 3.28 9.11 7.14
N LYS A 87 3.27 7.83 6.72
CA LYS A 87 2.82 6.71 7.54
C LYS A 87 3.95 5.71 7.85
N GLY A 88 5.09 5.76 7.13
CA GLY A 88 6.29 4.99 7.46
C GLY A 88 6.35 3.58 6.85
N TYR A 89 5.47 3.25 5.89
CA TYR A 89 5.53 1.95 5.22
C TYR A 89 6.69 1.90 4.22
N ASN A 90 7.38 0.76 4.15
CA ASN A 90 8.50 0.51 3.23
C ASN A 90 8.02 0.32 1.78
N ILE A 91 7.56 1.42 1.19
CA ILE A 91 7.07 1.50 -0.18
C ILE A 91 8.02 2.40 -0.97
N ILE A 92 8.46 1.87 -2.10
CA ILE A 92 9.40 2.52 -3.00
C ILE A 92 8.71 3.00 -4.26
N SER A 93 9.34 3.96 -4.94
CA SER A 93 8.87 4.49 -6.22
C SER A 93 10.03 4.59 -7.20
N GLY A 94 9.81 4.30 -8.48
CA GLY A 94 10.89 4.26 -9.49
C GLY A 94 11.60 5.58 -9.80
N THR A 95 11.19 6.67 -9.15
CA THR A 95 11.88 7.98 -9.22
C THR A 95 12.76 8.28 -8.01
N ARG A 96 12.78 7.41 -6.98
CA ARG A 96 13.70 7.54 -5.84
C ARG A 96 14.98 6.77 -6.16
N GLY A 97 16.10 7.48 -6.24
CA GLY A 97 17.42 6.92 -6.53
C GLY A 97 18.10 6.21 -5.37
N ASP A 98 17.43 6.07 -4.22
CA ASP A 98 18.10 5.78 -2.94
C ASP A 98 18.00 4.31 -2.48
N ILE A 99 17.62 3.40 -3.37
CA ILE A 99 17.27 2.02 -3.01
C ILE A 99 17.74 1.10 -4.12
N ASN A 100 18.45 0.02 -3.76
CA ASN A 100 19.11 -0.91 -4.68
C ASN A 100 18.15 -1.64 -5.65
N GLU A 101 16.84 -1.40 -5.55
CA GLU A 101 15.83 -1.97 -6.42
C GLU A 101 15.38 -0.98 -7.49
N LYS A 102 15.79 -1.24 -8.73
CA LYS A 102 15.41 -0.43 -9.91
C LYS A 102 14.03 -0.85 -10.41
N ILE A 103 12.99 -0.11 -10.02
CA ILE A 103 11.65 -0.22 -10.62
C ILE A 103 11.41 0.94 -11.61
N PRO A 104 10.58 0.77 -12.65
CA PRO A 104 10.39 1.82 -13.64
C PRO A 104 9.76 3.10 -13.07
N ALA A 105 10.04 4.24 -13.69
CA ALA A 105 9.39 5.50 -13.32
C ALA A 105 7.86 5.38 -13.41
N GLY A 106 7.16 5.93 -12.42
CA GLY A 106 5.69 5.80 -12.32
C GLY A 106 5.21 4.47 -11.72
N TYR A 107 6.09 3.63 -11.19
CA TYR A 107 5.73 2.41 -10.46
C TYR A 107 5.95 2.56 -8.96
N TYR A 108 5.21 1.75 -8.20
CA TYR A 108 5.34 1.59 -6.76
C TYR A 108 5.53 0.12 -6.40
N LYS A 109 6.30 -0.16 -5.35
CA LYS A 109 6.43 -1.51 -4.79
C LYS A 109 6.48 -1.43 -3.27
N LEU A 110 5.73 -2.30 -2.59
CA LEU A 110 5.91 -2.55 -1.16
C LEU A 110 7.09 -3.52 -0.99
N ILE A 111 8.18 -3.12 -0.36
CA ILE A 111 9.36 -3.97 -0.16
C ILE A 111 9.04 -5.06 0.87
N ASP A 112 8.62 -4.63 2.05
CA ASP A 112 8.23 -5.51 3.13
C ASP A 112 7.24 -4.81 4.10
N LEU A 113 6.76 -5.57 5.08
CA LEU A 113 5.96 -5.07 6.20
C LEU A 113 6.70 -5.29 7.53
N GLU A 114 8.03 -5.37 7.50
CA GLU A 114 8.87 -5.70 8.65
C GLU A 114 9.76 -4.52 9.06
N ASN A 115 10.17 -3.72 8.08
CA ASN A 115 11.02 -2.55 8.25
C ASN A 115 10.21 -1.29 7.86
N PRO A 116 10.36 -0.18 8.57
CA PRO A 116 9.88 1.11 8.08
C PRO A 116 10.75 1.60 6.89
N LEU A 117 10.25 2.56 6.11
CA LEU A 117 11.08 3.29 5.14
C LEU A 117 12.02 4.28 5.85
#